data_AF-A0A521BMC3-F1
#
_entry.id   AF-A0A521BMC3-F1
#
_cell.length_a   1.000
_cell.length_b   1.000
_cell.length_c   1.000
_cell.angle_alpha   90.00
_cell.angle_beta   90.00
_cell.angle_gamma   90.00
#
_symmetry.space_group_name_H-M   'P 1'
#
loop_
_entity.id
_entity.type
_entity.pdbx_description
1 polymer ?
#
loop_
_entity_poly.entity_id
_entity_poly.type
_entity_poly.pdbx_seq_one_letter_code
_entity_poly.pdbx_strand_id
1 'polypeptide(L)'
;MQVKYNGLKEERWLWQVSVVSFILAALTGLVYRLGLIGWLPEWGLSLGNIRHAHSHLMFFGWAVPLPLYIMRSQIMSVSGRQERGTPWMKYALFGTLFFGMASYPFFLIFGYRPVAIGTLSLPLSVILSGMVMICWYIFMGGYLKRRSLLDGEPCQSWFDSAQILLLISSLGAWSVAVVQALAPNNHLLMKGMTHFFLAAFTEGWIVLALLAILVAKFSIGQKNWPISHHVSLGCIAIGAPLTFPYGISESLLSPTLLWTARLGGLLAAFGLFQALYVIISSSPWKKSPWVWPVALLALKALMQMGASFIPSSFLFSDHALRIFYLHVLLLGAFTLTMTGWLSVKASIPGRYFSGIAVTVLLMLLSLLPLTSFWPVRWSGPWVFYAAAATALLPALAVTAQWIKIIQIEKNPNPHYDA
;
A
#
# COMPACT_ATOMS: atom_id res chain seq x y z
N MET A 1 -14.96 -1.61 24.85
CA MET A 1 -14.04 -2.53 25.54
C MET A 1 -12.62 -1.98 25.41
N GLN A 2 -12.14 -1.20 26.40
CA GLN A 2 -10.78 -0.66 26.42
C GLN A 2 -9.85 -1.71 27.05
N VAL A 3 -9.17 -2.51 26.23
CA VAL A 3 -8.15 -3.41 26.73
C VAL A 3 -6.84 -2.65 26.87
N LYS A 4 -6.42 -2.37 28.11
CA LYS A 4 -5.12 -1.76 28.46
C LYS A 4 -3.99 -2.77 28.15
N TYR A 5 -3.45 -2.71 26.93
CA TYR A 5 -2.36 -3.59 26.49
C TYR A 5 -0.97 -2.99 26.78
N ASN A 6 -0.26 -3.57 27.76
CA ASN A 6 1.15 -3.24 28.03
C ASN A 6 2.13 -3.83 26.99
N GLY A 7 1.81 -4.97 26.36
CA GLY A 7 2.72 -5.63 25.39
C GLY A 7 2.98 -4.85 24.10
N LEU A 8 2.14 -3.85 23.77
CA LEU A 8 2.35 -2.96 22.64
C LEU A 8 3.35 -1.83 22.92
N LYS A 9 3.72 -1.59 24.20
CA LYS A 9 4.77 -0.61 24.57
C LYS A 9 6.16 -1.06 24.12
N GLU A 10 6.46 -2.35 24.24
CA GLU A 10 7.81 -2.88 23.95
C GLU A 10 8.17 -2.92 22.45
N GLU A 11 7.17 -2.84 21.58
CA GLU A 11 7.34 -3.03 20.14
C GLU A 11 6.85 -1.82 19.32
N ARG A 12 6.75 -0.66 19.98
CA ARG A 12 6.36 0.61 19.32
C ARG A 12 7.29 0.97 18.17
N TRP A 13 8.57 0.64 18.31
CA TRP A 13 9.56 0.97 17.30
C TRP A 13 9.24 0.37 15.92
N LEU A 14 8.55 -0.79 15.83
CA LEU A 14 8.21 -1.41 14.52
C LEU A 14 7.32 -0.50 13.66
N TRP A 15 6.24 0.03 14.23
CA TRP A 15 5.37 0.94 13.49
C TRP A 15 6.04 2.31 13.29
N GLN A 16 6.89 2.75 14.22
CA GLN A 16 7.65 4.00 14.09
C GLN A 16 8.62 3.95 12.91
N VAL A 17 9.37 2.84 12.75
CA VAL A 17 10.25 2.63 11.60
C VAL A 17 9.44 2.59 10.29
N SER A 18 8.22 2.06 10.33
CA SER A 18 7.33 2.13 9.15
C SER A 18 6.95 3.58 8.81
N VAL A 19 6.63 4.40 9.81
CA VAL A 19 6.35 5.84 9.63
C VAL A 19 7.58 6.59 9.10
N VAL A 20 8.77 6.30 9.62
CA VAL A 20 10.04 6.85 9.09
C VAL A 20 10.21 6.47 7.62
N SER A 21 9.93 5.21 7.27
CA SER A 21 10.00 4.75 5.88
C SER A 21 9.02 5.49 4.98
N PHE A 22 7.80 5.77 5.44
CA PHE A 22 6.84 6.61 4.71
C PHE A 22 7.38 8.04 4.50
N ILE A 23 7.92 8.68 5.54
CA ILE A 23 8.48 10.04 5.45
C ILE A 23 9.63 10.07 4.44
N LEU A 24 10.59 9.15 4.55
CA LEU A 24 11.70 9.02 3.61
C LEU A 24 11.22 8.77 2.18
N ALA A 25 10.21 7.91 2.01
CA ALA A 25 9.65 7.64 0.70
C ALA A 25 8.97 8.88 0.12
N ALA A 26 8.17 9.61 0.91
CA ALA A 26 7.53 10.85 0.50
C ALA A 26 8.56 11.93 0.10
N LEU A 27 9.63 12.10 0.88
CA LEU A 27 10.75 12.98 0.53
C LEU A 27 11.47 12.54 -0.75
N THR A 28 11.65 11.24 -0.96
CA THR A 28 12.19 10.72 -2.23
C THR A 28 11.25 11.02 -3.40
N GLY A 29 9.94 10.97 -3.17
CA GLY A 29 8.91 11.37 -4.14
C GLY A 29 8.90 12.87 -4.44
N LEU A 30 9.28 13.71 -3.47
CA LEU A 30 9.54 15.14 -3.69
C LEU A 30 10.78 15.33 -4.56
N VAL A 31 11.90 14.69 -4.23
CA VAL A 31 13.14 14.75 -5.03
C VAL A 31 12.89 14.33 -6.49
N TYR A 32 12.10 13.27 -6.70
CA TYR A 32 11.68 12.87 -8.04
C TYR A 32 10.98 14.00 -8.80
N ARG A 33 10.03 14.69 -8.16
CA ARG A 33 9.24 15.78 -8.78
C ARG A 33 10.07 17.04 -8.98
N LEU A 34 10.99 17.35 -8.08
CA LEU A 34 11.99 18.40 -8.29
C LEU A 34 12.86 18.11 -9.52
N GLY A 35 13.22 16.85 -9.74
CA GLY A 35 13.94 16.46 -10.95
C GLY A 35 13.12 16.59 -12.23
N LEU A 36 11.78 16.49 -12.18
CA LEU A 36 10.92 16.76 -13.34
C LEU A 36 10.92 18.23 -13.77
N ILE A 37 11.18 19.16 -12.85
CA ILE A 37 11.30 20.60 -13.13
C ILE A 37 12.76 21.06 -13.29
N GLY A 38 13.71 20.13 -13.41
CA GLY A 38 15.12 20.44 -13.61
C GLY A 38 15.87 20.94 -12.36
N TRP A 39 15.31 20.76 -11.16
CA TRP A 39 15.93 21.19 -9.90
C TRP A 39 16.74 20.08 -9.21
N LEU A 40 17.00 18.96 -9.90
CA LEU A 40 17.84 17.92 -9.34
C LEU A 40 19.30 18.39 -9.32
N PRO A 41 19.99 18.35 -8.18
CA PRO A 41 21.42 18.62 -8.14
C PRO A 41 22.20 17.60 -8.99
N GLU A 42 23.43 17.93 -9.39
CA GLU A 42 24.33 17.06 -10.17
C GLU A 42 24.89 15.86 -9.37
N TRP A 43 24.04 15.19 -8.59
CA TRP A 43 24.41 14.05 -7.74
C TRP A 43 24.57 12.72 -8.51
N GLY A 44 24.51 12.74 -9.84
CA GLY A 44 24.55 11.54 -10.68
C GLY A 44 23.36 10.59 -10.51
N LEU A 45 22.27 11.06 -9.86
CA LEU A 45 21.07 10.25 -9.65
C LEU A 45 20.19 10.24 -10.90
N SER A 46 19.76 9.05 -11.33
CA SER A 46 18.77 8.94 -12.40
C SER A 46 17.34 9.03 -11.84
N LEU A 47 16.44 9.69 -12.57
CA LEU A 47 15.01 9.74 -12.22
C LEU A 47 14.40 8.33 -12.10
N GLY A 48 14.87 7.38 -12.91
CA GLY A 48 14.48 5.98 -12.81
C GLY A 48 14.81 5.38 -11.45
N ASN A 49 16.05 5.57 -10.97
CA ASN A 49 16.50 5.05 -9.69
C ASN A 49 15.76 5.70 -8.51
N ILE A 50 15.57 7.02 -8.55
CA ILE A 50 14.79 7.73 -7.52
C ILE A 50 13.36 7.19 -7.44
N ARG A 51 12.71 6.99 -8.59
CA ARG A 51 11.38 6.39 -8.67
C ARG A 51 11.35 4.98 -8.08
N HIS A 52 12.35 4.15 -8.41
CA HIS A 52 12.44 2.80 -7.85
C HIS A 52 12.63 2.83 -6.33
N ALA A 53 13.56 3.61 -5.82
CA ALA A 53 13.80 3.78 -4.39
C ALA A 53 12.54 4.25 -3.63
N HIS A 54 11.83 5.24 -4.19
CA HIS A 54 10.54 5.70 -3.67
C HIS A 54 9.52 4.55 -3.57
N SER A 55 9.29 3.83 -4.67
CA SER A 55 8.28 2.76 -4.71
C SER A 55 8.62 1.57 -3.80
N HIS A 56 9.89 1.17 -3.72
CA HIS A 56 10.35 0.08 -2.87
C HIS A 56 10.16 0.42 -1.39
N LEU A 57 10.53 1.63 -0.98
CA LEU A 57 10.34 2.04 0.40
C LEU A 57 8.86 2.21 0.76
N MET A 58 8.04 2.73 -0.18
CA MET A 58 6.58 2.76 -0.03
C MET A 58 5.99 1.36 0.15
N PHE A 59 6.41 0.35 -0.61
CA PHE A 59 5.86 -0.99 -0.49
C PHE A 59 6.40 -1.75 0.73
N PHE A 60 7.73 -1.80 0.87
CA PHE A 60 8.38 -2.70 1.82
C PHE A 60 8.70 -2.05 3.16
N GLY A 61 8.77 -0.73 3.22
CA GLY A 61 8.91 0.02 4.47
C GLY A 61 7.59 0.51 5.06
N TRP A 62 6.55 0.73 4.23
CA TRP A 62 5.27 1.28 4.69
C TRP A 62 4.07 0.35 4.44
N ALA A 63 3.81 -0.03 3.19
CA ALA A 63 2.55 -0.65 2.80
C ALA A 63 2.39 -2.11 3.27
N VAL A 64 3.47 -2.85 3.43
CA VAL A 64 3.43 -4.22 3.99
C VAL A 64 3.57 -4.23 5.52
N PRO A 65 4.58 -3.59 6.13
CA PRO A 65 4.84 -3.78 7.56
C PRO A 65 3.69 -3.33 8.46
N LEU A 66 3.01 -2.23 8.12
CA LEU A 66 2.00 -1.68 9.02
C LEU A 66 0.69 -2.52 9.06
N PRO A 67 0.13 -3.00 7.95
CA PRO A 67 -0.97 -3.97 7.98
C PRO A 67 -0.59 -5.28 8.69
N LEU A 68 0.62 -5.80 8.45
CA LEU A 68 1.12 -6.99 9.15
C LEU A 68 1.23 -6.75 10.66
N TYR A 69 1.68 -5.56 11.08
CA TYR A 69 1.71 -5.15 12.48
C TYR A 69 0.30 -5.08 13.08
N ILE A 70 -0.67 -4.50 12.35
CA ILE A 70 -2.07 -4.43 12.79
C ILE A 70 -2.66 -5.84 12.93
N MET A 71 -2.48 -6.70 11.93
CA MET A 71 -2.92 -8.11 11.94
C MET A 71 -2.36 -8.86 13.15
N ARG A 72 -1.05 -8.72 13.40
CA ARG A 72 -0.41 -9.29 14.59
C ARG A 72 -1.00 -8.73 15.88
N SER A 73 -1.23 -7.43 15.93
CA SER A 73 -1.82 -6.78 17.12
C SER A 73 -3.23 -7.28 17.43
N GLN A 74 -4.03 -7.62 16.41
CA GLN A 74 -5.33 -8.24 16.59
C GLN A 74 -5.23 -9.64 17.17
N ILE A 75 -4.33 -10.50 16.64
CA ILE A 75 -4.08 -11.84 17.21
C ILE A 75 -3.64 -11.74 18.68
N MET A 76 -2.70 -10.83 18.98
CA MET A 76 -2.24 -10.63 20.35
C MET A 76 -3.31 -10.06 21.28
N SER A 77 -4.28 -9.32 20.73
CA SER A 77 -5.40 -8.77 21.50
C SER A 77 -6.35 -9.82 22.05
N VAL A 78 -6.33 -11.03 21.48
CA VAL A 78 -7.12 -12.17 21.93
C VAL A 78 -6.31 -13.07 22.89
N SER A 79 -5.03 -13.33 22.60
CA SER A 79 -4.24 -14.31 23.39
C SER A 79 -3.64 -13.77 24.69
N GLY A 80 -3.41 -12.46 24.80
CA GLY A 80 -2.83 -11.82 26.00
C GLY A 80 -1.39 -12.22 26.37
N ARG A 81 -0.81 -13.27 25.75
CA ARG A 81 0.56 -13.79 25.99
C ARG A 81 1.36 -13.98 24.69
N GLN A 82 2.69 -13.90 24.78
CA GLN A 82 3.61 -14.31 23.71
C GLN A 82 3.64 -15.84 23.63
N GLU A 83 2.86 -16.40 22.72
CA GLU A 83 2.82 -17.84 22.46
C GLU A 83 3.57 -18.20 21.16
N ARG A 84 3.81 -19.49 20.94
CA ARG A 84 4.50 -20.03 19.76
C ARG A 84 3.95 -19.41 18.46
N GLY A 85 4.81 -18.92 17.57
CA GLY A 85 4.42 -18.27 16.31
C GLY A 85 4.34 -16.74 16.36
N THR A 86 3.94 -16.14 17.48
CA THR A 86 3.95 -14.66 17.63
C THR A 86 5.36 -14.03 17.55
N PRO A 87 6.45 -14.69 17.98
CA PRO A 87 7.80 -14.21 17.73
C PRO A 87 8.20 -14.28 16.25
N TRP A 88 7.74 -15.30 15.52
CA TRP A 88 8.04 -15.43 14.08
C TRP A 88 7.47 -14.24 13.30
N MET A 89 6.23 -13.86 13.61
CA MET A 89 5.59 -12.68 13.03
C MET A 89 6.36 -11.39 13.39
N LYS A 90 6.87 -11.27 14.62
CA LYS A 90 7.68 -10.11 15.06
C LYS A 90 9.01 -10.03 14.29
N TYR A 91 9.77 -11.13 14.22
CA TYR A 91 11.05 -11.16 13.54
C TYR A 91 10.90 -11.00 12.02
N ALA A 92 9.83 -11.54 11.44
CA ALA A 92 9.48 -11.29 10.05
C ALA A 92 9.16 -9.81 9.78
N LEU A 93 8.40 -9.14 10.65
CA LEU A 93 8.14 -7.71 10.56
C LEU A 93 9.44 -6.89 10.63
N PHE A 94 10.30 -7.22 11.60
CA PHE A 94 11.61 -6.59 11.71
C PHE A 94 12.46 -6.81 10.44
N GLY A 95 12.57 -8.05 9.97
CA GLY A 95 13.33 -8.38 8.76
C GLY A 95 12.80 -7.64 7.53
N THR A 96 11.47 -7.57 7.38
CA THR A 96 10.81 -6.81 6.30
C THR A 96 11.24 -5.34 6.32
N LEU A 97 11.19 -4.69 7.49
CA LEU A 97 11.61 -3.30 7.66
C LEU A 97 13.11 -3.11 7.45
N PHE A 98 13.93 -3.99 8.03
CA PHE A 98 15.38 -3.93 7.93
C PHE A 98 15.84 -4.08 6.48
N PHE A 99 15.43 -5.14 5.79
CA PHE A 99 15.81 -5.37 4.41
C PHE A 99 15.16 -4.36 3.45
N GLY A 100 13.94 -3.90 3.74
CA GLY A 100 13.28 -2.84 2.98
C GLY A 100 14.07 -1.52 3.04
N MET A 101 14.46 -1.08 4.23
CA MET A 101 15.31 0.10 4.40
C MET A 101 16.72 -0.10 3.86
N ALA A 102 17.33 -1.28 4.06
CA ALA A 102 18.66 -1.56 3.54
C ALA A 102 18.70 -1.55 2.01
N SER A 103 17.60 -1.91 1.33
CA SER A 103 17.53 -1.88 -0.14
C SER A 103 17.45 -0.46 -0.72
N TYR A 104 16.95 0.51 0.05
CA TYR A 104 16.72 1.89 -0.38
C TYR A 104 17.95 2.59 -0.98
N PRO A 105 19.12 2.68 -0.29
CA PRO A 105 20.29 3.36 -0.86
C PRO A 105 20.78 2.70 -2.15
N PHE A 106 20.70 1.36 -2.26
CA PHE A 106 21.10 0.66 -3.47
C PHE A 106 20.14 0.92 -4.63
N PHE A 107 18.82 0.97 -4.39
CA PHE A 107 17.87 1.39 -5.41
C PHE A 107 18.07 2.85 -5.83
N LEU A 108 18.40 3.74 -4.89
CA LEU A 108 18.60 5.15 -5.17
C LEU A 108 19.81 5.40 -6.07
N ILE A 109 20.91 4.68 -5.84
CA ILE A 109 22.17 4.87 -6.56
C ILE A 109 22.22 4.01 -7.83
N PHE A 110 21.92 2.71 -7.72
CA PHE A 110 22.14 1.73 -8.79
C PHE A 110 20.86 1.25 -9.47
N GLY A 111 19.69 1.47 -8.85
CA GLY A 111 18.43 0.92 -9.34
C GLY A 111 18.48 -0.62 -9.35
N TYR A 112 18.14 -1.22 -10.49
CA TYR A 112 18.23 -2.67 -10.71
C TYR A 112 19.59 -3.14 -11.24
N ARG A 113 20.55 -2.23 -11.42
CA ARG A 113 21.87 -2.60 -11.95
C ARG A 113 22.70 -3.32 -10.89
N PRO A 114 23.49 -4.33 -11.28
CA PRO A 114 24.50 -4.93 -10.40
C PRO A 114 25.51 -3.90 -9.89
N VAL A 115 26.01 -4.14 -8.67
CA VAL A 115 27.09 -3.39 -8.03
C VAL A 115 28.36 -4.24 -8.09
N ALA A 116 29.47 -3.65 -8.52
CA ALA A 116 30.77 -4.31 -8.50
C ALA A 116 31.29 -4.38 -7.06
N ILE A 117 31.60 -5.59 -6.58
CA ILE A 117 32.22 -5.84 -5.28
C ILE A 117 33.45 -6.71 -5.54
N GLY A 118 34.61 -6.07 -5.63
CA GLY A 118 35.84 -6.72 -6.10
C GLY A 118 35.67 -7.19 -7.54
N THR A 119 35.85 -8.49 -7.79
CA THR A 119 35.68 -9.12 -9.10
C THR A 119 34.23 -9.58 -9.39
N LEU A 120 33.34 -9.50 -8.40
CA LEU A 120 31.96 -9.95 -8.53
C LEU A 120 31.03 -8.79 -8.88
N SER A 121 29.97 -9.09 -9.63
CA SER A 121 28.91 -8.14 -9.98
C SER A 121 27.59 -8.64 -9.40
N LEU A 122 27.14 -8.02 -8.30
CA LEU A 122 26.00 -8.50 -7.51
C LEU A 122 24.83 -7.50 -7.53
N PRO A 123 23.60 -7.93 -7.83
CA PRO A 123 22.42 -7.07 -7.80
C PRO A 123 21.91 -6.89 -6.36
N LEU A 124 22.66 -6.15 -5.54
CA LEU A 124 22.40 -5.98 -4.11
C LEU A 124 20.98 -5.48 -3.79
N SER A 125 20.47 -4.52 -4.56
CA SER A 125 19.10 -4.00 -4.40
C SER A 125 18.05 -5.11 -4.56
N VAL A 126 18.22 -5.98 -5.55
CA VAL A 126 17.34 -7.13 -5.82
C VAL A 126 17.48 -8.21 -4.75
N ILE A 127 18.71 -8.51 -4.31
CA ILE A 127 18.96 -9.50 -3.25
C ILE A 127 18.26 -9.07 -1.96
N LEU A 128 18.48 -7.83 -1.51
CA LEU A 128 17.86 -7.29 -0.30
C LEU A 128 16.34 -7.23 -0.42
N SER A 129 15.82 -6.79 -1.59
CA SER A 129 14.39 -6.84 -1.88
C SER A 129 13.83 -8.28 -1.88
N GLY A 130 14.61 -9.28 -2.30
CA GLY A 130 14.22 -10.68 -2.27
C GLY A 130 14.13 -11.23 -0.84
N MET A 131 15.03 -10.80 0.06
CA MET A 131 14.97 -11.17 1.48
C MET A 131 13.69 -10.69 2.16
N VAL A 132 13.13 -9.55 1.73
CA VAL A 132 11.83 -9.07 2.20
C VAL A 132 10.72 -10.11 1.97
N MET A 133 10.70 -10.77 0.81
CA MET A 133 9.70 -11.80 0.50
C MET A 133 9.84 -13.04 1.40
N ILE A 134 11.07 -13.44 1.72
CA ILE A 134 11.31 -14.53 2.67
C ILE A 134 10.72 -14.17 4.03
N CYS A 135 10.88 -12.92 4.48
CA CYS A 135 10.25 -12.45 5.71
C CYS A 135 8.72 -12.53 5.63
N TRP A 136 8.10 -12.24 4.48
CA TRP A 136 6.65 -12.41 4.34
C TRP A 136 6.21 -13.86 4.56
N TYR A 137 6.95 -14.82 4.02
CA TYR A 137 6.63 -16.24 4.21
C TYR A 137 6.80 -16.69 5.66
N ILE A 138 7.82 -16.18 6.35
CA ILE A 138 8.00 -16.42 7.80
C ILE A 138 6.82 -15.82 8.58
N PHE A 139 6.37 -14.62 8.21
CA PHE A 139 5.17 -14.01 8.81
C PHE A 139 3.94 -14.88 8.59
N MET A 140 3.68 -15.31 7.34
CA MET A 140 2.57 -16.19 6.99
C MET A 140 2.60 -17.48 7.81
N GLY A 141 3.77 -18.12 7.95
CA GLY A 141 3.93 -19.31 8.78
C GLY A 141 3.61 -19.06 10.27
N GLY A 142 4.00 -17.90 10.80
CA GLY A 142 3.62 -17.47 12.14
C GLY A 142 2.13 -17.18 12.29
N TYR A 143 1.53 -16.52 11.28
CA TYR A 143 0.11 -16.22 11.20
C TYR A 143 -0.73 -17.49 11.14
N LEU A 144 -0.42 -18.44 10.25
CA LEU A 144 -1.17 -19.69 10.10
C LEU A 144 -1.20 -20.52 11.39
N LYS A 145 -0.13 -20.50 12.18
CA LYS A 145 -0.07 -21.16 13.50
C LYS A 145 -1.01 -20.55 14.53
N ARG A 146 -1.46 -19.31 14.31
CA ARG A 146 -2.20 -18.49 15.29
C ARG A 146 -3.51 -17.94 14.77
N ARG A 147 -3.84 -18.21 13.51
CA ARG A 147 -5.06 -17.73 12.85
C ARG A 147 -6.33 -18.23 13.52
N SER A 148 -6.29 -19.37 14.21
CA SER A 148 -7.43 -19.93 14.95
C SER A 148 -7.87 -19.05 16.13
N LEU A 149 -7.01 -18.16 16.61
CA LEU A 149 -7.40 -17.16 17.60
C LEU A 149 -8.37 -16.11 17.05
N LEU A 150 -8.51 -16.03 15.73
CA LEU A 150 -9.48 -15.17 15.06
C LEU A 150 -10.70 -15.98 14.57
N ASP A 151 -10.87 -17.23 15.00
CA ASP A 151 -12.01 -18.05 14.59
C ASP A 151 -13.32 -17.37 15.01
N GLY A 152 -14.23 -17.20 14.05
CA GLY A 152 -15.49 -16.50 14.25
C GLY A 152 -15.42 -14.98 14.08
N GLU A 153 -14.21 -14.39 14.02
CA GLU A 153 -14.04 -12.97 13.72
C GLU A 153 -14.23 -12.72 12.21
N PRO A 154 -15.14 -11.81 11.80
CA PRO A 154 -15.40 -11.55 10.39
C PRO A 154 -14.18 -11.07 9.59
N CYS A 155 -13.16 -10.50 10.24
CA CYS A 155 -11.94 -10.02 9.58
C CYS A 155 -10.96 -11.16 9.20
N GLN A 156 -11.12 -12.35 9.78
CA GLN A 156 -10.20 -13.48 9.59
C GLN A 156 -10.11 -13.89 8.11
N SER A 157 -11.24 -14.10 7.45
CA SER A 157 -11.29 -14.52 6.04
C SER A 157 -10.63 -13.50 5.11
N TRP A 158 -10.78 -12.21 5.41
CA TRP A 158 -10.13 -11.12 4.68
C TRP A 158 -8.62 -11.11 4.88
N PHE A 159 -8.13 -11.34 6.09
CA PHE A 159 -6.70 -11.48 6.35
C PHE A 159 -6.10 -12.71 5.69
N ASP A 160 -6.79 -13.86 5.77
CA ASP A 160 -6.36 -15.09 5.08
C ASP A 160 -6.18 -14.84 3.58
N SER A 161 -7.17 -14.19 2.97
CA SER A 161 -7.15 -13.90 1.53
C SER A 161 -6.11 -12.85 1.17
N ALA A 162 -5.90 -11.85 2.04
CA ALA A 162 -4.79 -10.94 1.89
C ALA A 162 -3.47 -11.72 1.87
N GLN A 163 -3.20 -12.59 2.85
CA GLN A 163 -1.96 -13.37 2.89
C GLN A 163 -1.77 -14.26 1.64
N ILE A 164 -2.84 -14.87 1.14
CA ILE A 164 -2.81 -15.62 -0.12
C ILE A 164 -2.43 -14.71 -1.29
N LEU A 165 -3.01 -13.51 -1.40
CA LEU A 165 -2.69 -12.57 -2.47
C LEU A 165 -1.27 -12.00 -2.33
N LEU A 166 -0.75 -11.85 -1.11
CA LEU A 166 0.64 -11.49 -0.88
C LEU A 166 1.57 -12.61 -1.40
N LEU A 167 1.25 -13.86 -1.12
CA LEU A 167 1.97 -15.03 -1.68
C LEU A 167 1.88 -15.06 -3.21
N ILE A 168 0.68 -14.95 -3.80
CA ILE A 168 0.50 -14.94 -5.26
C ILE A 168 1.28 -13.78 -5.90
N SER A 169 1.25 -12.59 -5.29
CA SER A 169 2.02 -11.45 -5.80
C SER A 169 3.52 -11.76 -5.80
N SER A 170 4.05 -12.34 -4.73
CA SER A 170 5.47 -12.66 -4.63
C SER A 170 5.93 -13.66 -5.68
N LEU A 171 5.06 -14.55 -6.17
CA LEU A 171 5.37 -15.40 -7.33
C LEU A 171 5.70 -14.57 -8.56
N GLY A 172 4.97 -13.48 -8.81
CA GLY A 172 5.30 -12.53 -9.88
C GLY A 172 6.68 -11.89 -9.72
N ALA A 173 7.06 -11.52 -8.50
CA ALA A 173 8.37 -10.95 -8.21
C ALA A 173 9.51 -11.97 -8.39
N TRP A 174 9.32 -13.22 -7.95
CA TRP A 174 10.25 -14.31 -8.23
C TRP A 174 10.35 -14.59 -9.74
N SER A 175 9.23 -14.57 -10.47
CA SER A 175 9.22 -14.73 -11.92
C SER A 175 10.01 -13.63 -12.63
N VAL A 176 9.99 -12.38 -12.13
CA VAL A 176 10.86 -11.31 -12.69
C VAL A 176 12.33 -11.70 -12.56
N ALA A 177 12.77 -12.17 -11.40
CA ALA A 177 14.16 -12.59 -11.18
C ALA A 177 14.54 -13.79 -12.08
N VAL A 178 13.66 -14.78 -12.20
CA VAL A 178 13.87 -15.95 -13.07
C VAL A 178 13.95 -15.56 -14.54
N VAL A 179 13.05 -14.70 -15.02
CA VAL A 179 13.05 -14.22 -16.41
C VAL A 179 14.29 -13.39 -16.68
N GLN A 180 14.73 -12.55 -15.74
CA GLN A 180 15.96 -11.78 -15.88
C GLN A 180 17.20 -12.69 -16.01
N ALA A 181 17.20 -13.85 -15.34
CA ALA A 181 18.30 -14.81 -15.41
C ALA A 181 18.26 -15.69 -16.68
N LEU A 182 17.07 -16.20 -17.06
CA LEU A 182 16.93 -17.20 -18.13
C LEU A 182 16.61 -16.59 -19.50
N ALA A 183 15.98 -15.41 -19.54
CA ALA A 183 15.53 -14.76 -20.76
C ALA A 183 15.67 -13.22 -20.68
N PRO A 184 16.88 -12.68 -20.47
CA PRO A 184 17.11 -11.25 -20.24
C PRO A 184 16.63 -10.35 -21.38
N ASN A 185 16.52 -10.87 -22.60
CA ASN A 185 16.06 -10.14 -23.78
C ASN A 185 14.52 -10.10 -23.92
N ASN A 186 13.78 -10.88 -23.12
CA ASN A 186 12.32 -10.91 -23.18
C ASN A 186 11.71 -9.81 -22.30
N HIS A 187 11.83 -8.57 -22.76
CA HIS A 187 11.34 -7.39 -22.05
C HIS A 187 9.82 -7.42 -21.80
N LEU A 188 9.04 -8.02 -22.71
CA LEU A 188 7.58 -8.14 -22.56
C LEU A 188 7.23 -9.04 -21.37
N LEU A 189 7.85 -10.21 -21.28
CA LEU A 189 7.61 -11.14 -20.18
C LEU A 189 8.06 -10.55 -18.84
N MET A 190 9.24 -9.93 -18.78
CA MET A 190 9.75 -9.27 -17.57
C MET A 190 8.79 -8.15 -17.11
N LYS A 191 8.32 -7.31 -18.05
CA LYS A 191 7.34 -6.25 -17.76
C LYS A 191 6.00 -6.84 -17.33
N GLY A 192 5.52 -7.90 -18.00
CA GLY A 192 4.30 -8.61 -17.65
C GLY A 192 4.32 -9.19 -16.24
N MET A 193 5.41 -9.86 -15.85
CA MET A 193 5.59 -10.41 -14.49
C MET A 193 5.66 -9.30 -13.43
N THR A 194 6.31 -8.18 -13.75
CA THR A 194 6.33 -7.00 -12.87
C THR A 194 4.94 -6.44 -12.64
N HIS A 195 4.14 -6.32 -13.71
CA HIS A 195 2.76 -5.84 -13.58
C HIS A 195 1.85 -6.86 -12.92
N PHE A 196 2.10 -8.16 -13.07
CA PHE A 196 1.37 -9.21 -12.35
C PHE A 196 1.62 -9.10 -10.84
N PHE A 197 2.90 -8.96 -10.43
CA PHE A 197 3.25 -8.66 -9.04
C PHE A 197 2.50 -7.42 -8.55
N LEU A 198 2.60 -6.30 -9.27
CA LEU A 198 1.97 -5.04 -8.86
C LEU A 198 0.45 -5.14 -8.78
N ALA A 199 -0.21 -5.81 -9.73
CA ALA A 199 -1.66 -5.99 -9.74
C ALA A 199 -2.12 -6.87 -8.56
N ALA A 200 -1.55 -8.06 -8.41
CA ALA A 200 -1.89 -8.94 -7.27
C ALA A 200 -1.56 -8.28 -5.92
N PHE A 201 -0.49 -7.48 -5.84
CA PHE A 201 -0.09 -6.77 -4.64
C PHE A 201 -1.01 -5.58 -4.31
N THR A 202 -1.21 -4.66 -5.25
CA THR A 202 -1.98 -3.43 -5.00
C THR A 202 -3.49 -3.68 -5.04
N GLU A 203 -3.98 -4.40 -6.05
CA GLU A 203 -5.41 -4.68 -6.20
C GLU A 203 -5.90 -5.82 -5.32
N GLY A 204 -5.01 -6.76 -4.97
CA GLY A 204 -5.30 -7.89 -4.11
C GLY A 204 -4.90 -7.64 -2.67
N TRP A 205 -3.61 -7.78 -2.36
CA TRP A 205 -3.08 -7.70 -0.98
C TRP A 205 -3.49 -6.42 -0.26
N ILE A 206 -3.21 -5.24 -0.84
CA ILE A 206 -3.46 -3.96 -0.18
C ILE A 206 -4.96 -3.73 0.03
N VAL A 207 -5.79 -3.98 -0.99
CA VAL A 207 -7.25 -3.80 -0.88
C VAL A 207 -7.84 -4.75 0.16
N LEU A 208 -7.49 -6.03 0.13
CA LEU A 208 -8.00 -7.02 1.08
C LEU A 208 -7.52 -6.72 2.51
N ALA A 209 -6.26 -6.33 2.69
CA ALA A 209 -5.73 -5.93 4.00
C ALA A 209 -6.45 -4.69 4.56
N LEU A 210 -6.74 -3.69 3.70
CA LEU A 210 -7.52 -2.52 4.11
C LEU A 210 -8.94 -2.88 4.50
N LEU A 211 -9.62 -3.71 3.70
CA LEU A 211 -10.96 -4.17 4.01
C LEU A 211 -10.99 -4.97 5.31
N ALA A 212 -10.01 -5.85 5.54
CA ALA A 212 -9.88 -6.59 6.80
C ALA A 212 -9.78 -5.66 8.01
N ILE A 213 -8.95 -4.60 7.91
CA ILE A 213 -8.79 -3.60 8.97
C ILE A 213 -10.08 -2.81 9.20
N LEU A 214 -10.78 -2.42 8.15
CA LEU A 214 -12.06 -1.69 8.26
C LEU A 214 -13.18 -2.58 8.82
N VAL A 215 -13.29 -3.82 8.36
CA VAL A 215 -14.23 -4.83 8.88
C VAL A 215 -13.99 -5.07 10.36
N ALA A 216 -12.74 -5.25 10.77
CA ALA A 216 -12.37 -5.37 12.18
C ALA A 216 -12.70 -4.10 12.97
N LYS A 217 -12.36 -2.92 12.43
CA LYS A 217 -12.56 -1.64 13.11
C LYS A 217 -14.03 -1.32 13.38
N PHE A 218 -14.90 -1.69 12.45
CA PHE A 218 -16.35 -1.45 12.53
C PHE A 218 -17.14 -2.67 13.03
N SER A 219 -16.46 -3.76 13.42
CA SER A 219 -17.07 -4.98 13.92
C SER A 219 -18.20 -5.49 13.01
N ILE A 220 -17.96 -5.48 11.70
CA ILE A 220 -18.97 -5.86 10.69
C ILE A 220 -19.16 -7.37 10.74
N GLY A 221 -20.28 -7.81 11.32
CA GLY A 221 -20.63 -9.23 11.43
C GLY A 221 -21.18 -9.83 10.14
N GLN A 222 -21.29 -11.16 10.09
CA GLN A 222 -21.85 -11.87 8.93
C GLN A 222 -23.28 -11.40 8.59
N LYS A 223 -24.10 -11.10 9.62
CA LYS A 223 -25.48 -10.60 9.46
C LYS A 223 -25.61 -9.26 8.73
N ASN A 224 -24.53 -8.48 8.64
CA ASN A 224 -24.53 -7.20 7.95
C ASN A 224 -24.42 -7.34 6.43
N TRP A 225 -24.05 -8.52 5.94
CA TRP A 225 -23.80 -8.76 4.53
C TRP A 225 -25.07 -9.24 3.83
N PRO A 226 -25.57 -8.51 2.81
CA PRO A 226 -26.77 -8.93 2.06
C PRO A 226 -26.52 -10.19 1.23
N ILE A 227 -25.28 -10.36 0.77
CA ILE A 227 -24.75 -11.53 0.08
C ILE A 227 -23.46 -11.90 0.82
N SER A 228 -23.18 -13.20 0.96
CA SER A 228 -22.00 -13.72 1.67
C SER A 228 -20.73 -12.92 1.36
N HIS A 229 -20.01 -12.51 2.41
CA HIS A 229 -18.75 -11.77 2.30
C HIS A 229 -17.69 -12.52 1.46
N HIS A 230 -17.78 -13.85 1.38
CA HIS A 230 -16.92 -14.68 0.53
C HIS A 230 -17.07 -14.37 -0.96
N VAL A 231 -18.24 -13.90 -1.42
CA VAL A 231 -18.44 -13.47 -2.82
C VAL A 231 -17.62 -12.22 -3.09
N SER A 232 -17.74 -11.19 -2.24
CA SER A 232 -16.98 -9.95 -2.35
C SER A 232 -15.46 -10.22 -2.37
N LEU A 233 -15.01 -11.04 -1.42
CA LEU A 233 -13.62 -11.47 -1.29
C LEU A 233 -13.15 -12.28 -2.51
N GLY A 234 -13.92 -13.25 -2.98
CA GLY A 234 -13.59 -14.07 -4.15
C GLY A 234 -13.48 -13.24 -5.42
N CYS A 235 -14.41 -12.30 -5.62
CA CYS A 235 -14.39 -11.35 -6.73
C CYS A 235 -13.11 -10.49 -6.74
N ILE A 236 -12.66 -10.00 -5.57
CA ILE A 236 -11.39 -9.26 -5.46
C ILE A 236 -10.20 -10.19 -5.68
N ALA A 237 -10.14 -11.33 -4.99
CA ALA A 237 -9.03 -12.26 -5.02
C ALA A 237 -8.75 -12.81 -6.43
N ILE A 238 -9.80 -13.10 -7.20
CA ILE A 238 -9.70 -13.58 -8.58
C ILE A 238 -9.50 -12.41 -9.54
N GLY A 239 -10.24 -11.32 -9.36
CA GLY A 239 -10.21 -10.18 -10.29
C GLY A 239 -8.89 -9.41 -10.27
N ALA A 240 -8.30 -9.23 -9.08
CA ALA A 240 -7.11 -8.40 -8.90
C ALA A 240 -5.90 -8.85 -9.73
N PRO A 241 -5.44 -10.13 -9.68
CA PRO A 241 -4.31 -10.57 -10.51
C PRO A 241 -4.57 -10.43 -12.00
N LEU A 242 -5.82 -10.56 -12.44
CA LEU A 242 -6.21 -10.46 -13.85
C LEU A 242 -6.11 -9.03 -14.40
N THR A 243 -6.00 -8.01 -13.55
CA THR A 243 -5.84 -6.61 -13.98
C THR A 243 -4.43 -6.27 -14.48
N PHE A 244 -3.46 -7.17 -14.34
CA PHE A 244 -2.07 -6.91 -14.73
C PHE A 244 -1.86 -6.41 -16.17
N PRO A 245 -2.65 -6.82 -17.20
CA PRO A 245 -2.45 -6.35 -18.55
C PRO A 245 -2.63 -4.83 -18.69
N TYR A 246 -3.40 -4.18 -17.79
CA TYR A 246 -3.52 -2.71 -17.73
C TYR A 246 -2.19 -1.99 -17.46
N GLY A 247 -1.19 -2.69 -16.94
CA GLY A 247 0.16 -2.16 -16.78
C GLY A 247 0.97 -2.13 -18.09
N ILE A 248 0.61 -2.98 -19.06
CA ILE A 248 1.32 -3.15 -20.31
C ILE A 248 0.82 -2.11 -21.33
N SER A 249 1.69 -1.70 -22.25
CA SER A 249 1.30 -0.78 -23.33
C SER A 249 0.27 -1.45 -24.24
N GLU A 250 -0.79 -0.75 -24.60
CA GLU A 250 -1.89 -1.30 -25.41
C GLU A 250 -1.43 -1.89 -26.74
N SER A 251 -0.42 -1.29 -27.38
CA SER A 251 0.17 -1.78 -28.62
C SER A 251 0.78 -3.19 -28.53
N LEU A 252 0.98 -3.69 -27.31
CA LEU A 252 1.54 -5.03 -27.03
C LEU A 252 0.49 -6.00 -26.48
N LEU A 253 -0.76 -5.57 -26.31
CA LEU A 253 -1.85 -6.40 -25.76
C LEU A 253 -2.66 -7.05 -26.88
N SER A 254 -2.87 -8.36 -26.77
CA SER A 254 -3.88 -9.03 -27.58
C SER A 254 -5.29 -8.62 -27.11
N PRO A 255 -6.31 -8.69 -28.00
CA PRO A 255 -7.70 -8.48 -27.60
C PRO A 255 -8.15 -9.38 -26.45
N THR A 256 -7.64 -10.63 -26.41
CA THR A 256 -7.94 -11.58 -25.34
C THR A 256 -7.40 -11.13 -23.98
N LEU A 257 -6.15 -10.67 -23.91
CA LEU A 257 -5.56 -10.15 -22.67
C LEU A 257 -6.28 -8.89 -22.17
N LEU A 258 -6.69 -8.02 -23.10
CA LEU A 258 -7.47 -6.84 -22.75
C LEU A 258 -8.83 -7.22 -22.16
N TRP A 259 -9.54 -8.18 -22.75
CA TRP A 259 -10.80 -8.70 -22.19
C TRP A 259 -10.61 -9.33 -20.82
N THR A 260 -9.54 -10.11 -20.63
CA THR A 260 -9.19 -10.67 -19.32
C THR A 260 -9.00 -9.56 -18.28
N ALA A 261 -8.30 -8.47 -18.63
CA ALA A 261 -8.11 -7.35 -17.73
C ALA A 261 -9.41 -6.60 -17.40
N ARG A 262 -10.29 -6.42 -18.39
CA ARG A 262 -11.62 -5.82 -18.20
C ARG A 262 -12.50 -6.61 -17.27
N LEU A 263 -12.58 -7.92 -17.48
CA LEU A 263 -13.34 -8.82 -16.62
C LEU A 263 -12.75 -8.88 -15.21
N GLY A 264 -11.42 -8.96 -15.10
CA GLY A 264 -10.72 -8.90 -13.81
C GLY A 264 -11.00 -7.60 -13.05
N GLY A 265 -10.90 -6.47 -13.75
CA GLY A 265 -11.21 -5.14 -13.22
C GLY A 265 -12.65 -5.04 -12.75
N LEU A 266 -13.62 -5.55 -13.52
CA LEU A 266 -15.04 -5.53 -13.20
C LEU A 266 -15.34 -6.39 -11.97
N LEU A 267 -14.78 -7.61 -11.92
CA LEU A 267 -14.93 -8.52 -10.78
C LEU A 267 -14.40 -7.87 -9.50
N ALA A 268 -13.16 -7.38 -9.51
CA ALA A 268 -12.60 -6.78 -8.31
C ALA A 268 -13.29 -5.45 -7.92
N ALA A 269 -13.80 -4.67 -8.88
CA ALA A 269 -14.63 -3.49 -8.59
C ALA A 269 -15.97 -3.88 -7.96
N PHE A 270 -16.66 -4.89 -8.49
CA PHE A 270 -17.91 -5.40 -7.94
C PHE A 270 -17.73 -5.88 -6.50
N GLY A 271 -16.70 -6.70 -6.25
CA GLY A 271 -16.38 -7.15 -4.90
C GLY A 271 -16.11 -5.97 -3.96
N LEU A 272 -15.34 -4.98 -4.41
CA LEU A 272 -15.06 -3.79 -3.61
C LEU A 272 -16.31 -2.94 -3.32
N PHE A 273 -17.19 -2.73 -4.30
CA PHE A 273 -18.45 -2.02 -4.10
C PHE A 273 -19.37 -2.72 -3.10
N GLN A 274 -19.44 -4.05 -3.15
CA GLN A 274 -20.21 -4.82 -2.19
C GLN A 274 -19.67 -4.62 -0.76
N ALA A 275 -18.35 -4.68 -0.57
CA ALA A 275 -17.74 -4.43 0.73
C ALA A 275 -17.96 -3.00 1.22
N LEU A 276 -17.80 -2.01 0.33
CA LEU A 276 -18.05 -0.60 0.63
C LEU A 276 -19.50 -0.34 1.00
N TYR A 277 -20.46 -0.95 0.30
CA TYR A 277 -21.88 -0.84 0.62
C TYR A 277 -22.15 -1.27 2.07
N VAL A 278 -21.59 -2.41 2.50
CA VAL A 278 -21.76 -2.92 3.87
C VAL A 278 -21.07 -2.02 4.89
N ILE A 279 -19.85 -1.56 4.62
CA ILE A 279 -19.13 -0.60 5.49
C ILE A 279 -19.93 0.69 5.65
N ILE A 280 -20.53 1.18 4.56
CA ILE A 280 -21.28 2.43 4.52
C ILE A 280 -22.62 2.30 5.26
N SER A 281 -23.29 1.15 5.14
CA SER A 281 -24.61 0.90 5.73
C SER A 281 -24.55 0.54 7.22
N SER A 282 -23.45 -0.08 7.68
CA SER A 282 -23.38 -0.69 9.01
C SER A 282 -22.70 0.18 10.08
N SER A 283 -22.18 1.38 9.74
CA SER A 283 -21.29 2.12 10.63
C SER A 283 -21.49 3.64 10.61
N PRO A 284 -21.25 4.38 11.71
CA PRO A 284 -21.23 5.84 11.75
C PRO A 284 -19.94 6.43 11.13
N TRP A 285 -19.50 5.94 9.98
CA TRP A 285 -18.28 6.41 9.29
C TRP A 285 -18.33 7.91 8.95
N LYS A 286 -19.53 8.45 8.71
CA LYS A 286 -19.76 9.86 8.28
C LYS A 286 -19.33 10.91 9.30
N LYS A 287 -19.34 10.60 10.60
CA LYS A 287 -18.95 11.54 11.68
C LYS A 287 -17.54 11.28 12.20
N SER A 288 -16.76 10.46 11.50
CA SER A 288 -15.50 9.91 11.98
C SER A 288 -14.37 10.22 11.01
N PRO A 289 -13.09 10.21 11.45
CA PRO A 289 -11.92 10.27 10.57
C PRO A 289 -11.94 9.25 9.41
N TRP A 290 -12.73 8.19 9.52
CA TRP A 290 -12.85 7.14 8.51
C TRP A 290 -13.61 7.55 7.25
N VAL A 291 -14.24 8.73 7.21
CA VAL A 291 -14.92 9.24 6.00
C VAL A 291 -13.98 9.32 4.80
N TRP A 292 -12.76 9.81 5.02
CA TRP A 292 -11.77 10.03 3.97
C TRP A 292 -11.22 8.73 3.36
N PRO A 293 -10.73 7.74 4.14
CA PRO A 293 -10.26 6.49 3.57
C PRO A 293 -11.38 5.73 2.84
N VAL A 294 -12.61 5.72 3.37
CA VAL A 294 -13.75 5.07 2.71
C VAL A 294 -14.13 5.78 1.41
N ALA A 295 -14.16 7.12 1.40
CA ALA A 295 -14.44 7.90 0.19
C ALA A 295 -13.39 7.68 -0.90
N LEU A 296 -12.10 7.65 -0.55
CA LEU A 296 -11.03 7.40 -1.52
C LEU A 296 -11.01 5.94 -2.00
N LEU A 297 -11.41 4.99 -1.16
CA LEU A 297 -11.59 3.60 -1.58
C LEU A 297 -12.78 3.44 -2.53
N ALA A 298 -13.86 4.20 -2.32
CA ALA A 298 -14.99 4.28 -3.25
C ALA A 298 -14.59 4.95 -4.58
N LEU A 299 -13.81 6.04 -4.54
CA LEU A 299 -13.25 6.66 -5.74
C LEU A 299 -12.38 5.66 -6.51
N LYS A 300 -11.52 4.92 -5.82
CA LYS A 300 -10.73 3.85 -6.43
C LYS A 300 -11.61 2.79 -7.09
N ALA A 301 -12.68 2.34 -6.44
CA ALA A 301 -13.62 1.36 -7.01
C ALA A 301 -14.27 1.90 -8.30
N LEU A 302 -14.66 3.17 -8.31
CA LEU A 302 -15.21 3.86 -9.49
C LEU A 302 -14.17 3.95 -10.62
N MET A 303 -12.93 4.32 -10.31
CA MET A 303 -11.85 4.37 -11.30
C MET A 303 -11.57 3.00 -11.91
N GLN A 304 -11.56 1.95 -11.08
CA GLN A 304 -11.35 0.58 -11.53
C GLN A 304 -12.50 0.09 -12.41
N MET A 305 -13.75 0.39 -12.03
CA MET A 305 -14.92 0.09 -12.87
C MET A 305 -14.86 0.87 -14.19
N GLY A 306 -14.50 2.15 -14.15
CA GLY A 306 -14.29 2.97 -15.34
C GLY A 306 -13.22 2.37 -16.27
N ALA A 307 -12.14 1.84 -15.72
CA ALA A 307 -11.09 1.17 -16.47
C ALA A 307 -11.59 -0.05 -17.26
N SER A 308 -12.64 -0.72 -16.78
CA SER A 308 -13.26 -1.86 -17.47
C SER A 308 -14.17 -1.48 -18.63
N PHE A 309 -14.70 -0.26 -18.67
CA PHE A 309 -15.68 0.18 -19.68
C PHE A 309 -15.12 1.18 -20.70
N ILE A 310 -14.21 2.05 -20.28
CA ILE A 310 -13.67 3.10 -21.15
C ILE A 310 -12.63 2.51 -22.12
N PRO A 311 -12.51 3.01 -23.36
CA PRO A 311 -11.51 2.57 -24.32
C PRO A 311 -10.09 2.57 -23.75
N SER A 312 -9.37 1.48 -24.02
CA SER A 312 -8.03 1.21 -23.51
C SER A 312 -7.00 2.25 -23.93
N SER A 313 -7.15 2.78 -25.14
CA SER A 313 -6.32 3.83 -25.72
C SER A 313 -6.33 5.13 -24.94
N PHE A 314 -7.38 5.38 -24.16
CA PHE A 314 -7.50 6.57 -23.33
C PHE A 314 -6.90 6.38 -21.93
N LEU A 315 -7.05 5.18 -21.34
CA LEU A 315 -6.66 4.89 -19.96
C LEU A 315 -5.26 4.30 -19.79
N PHE A 316 -4.85 3.37 -20.65
CA PHE A 316 -3.63 2.58 -20.47
C PHE A 316 -2.41 3.19 -21.14
N SER A 317 -2.60 4.13 -22.06
CA SER A 317 -1.52 4.93 -22.63
C SER A 317 -1.01 6.00 -21.65
N ASP A 318 -1.87 6.48 -20.75
CA ASP A 318 -1.54 7.56 -19.83
C ASP A 318 -0.79 7.04 -18.58
N HIS A 319 0.50 7.37 -18.50
CA HIS A 319 1.32 7.09 -17.33
C HIS A 319 0.91 7.90 -16.09
N ALA A 320 0.49 9.16 -16.27
CA ALA A 320 0.09 10.04 -15.17
C ALA A 320 -1.22 9.57 -14.53
N LEU A 321 -2.18 9.10 -15.33
CA LEU A 321 -3.43 8.53 -14.82
C LEU A 321 -3.19 7.30 -13.95
N ARG A 322 -2.27 6.41 -14.36
CA ARG A 322 -1.85 5.25 -13.56
C ARG A 322 -1.19 5.67 -12.25
N ILE A 323 -0.35 6.70 -12.28
CA ILE A 323 0.26 7.27 -11.06
C ILE A 323 -0.83 7.83 -10.14
N PHE A 324 -1.78 8.60 -10.68
CA PHE A 324 -2.90 9.15 -9.92
C PHE A 324 -3.73 8.04 -9.26
N TYR A 325 -4.12 7.02 -10.03
CA TYR A 325 -4.84 5.84 -9.54
C TYR A 325 -4.12 5.14 -8.37
N LEU A 326 -2.82 4.87 -8.53
CA LEU A 326 -2.02 4.27 -7.46
C LEU A 326 -1.94 5.18 -6.22
N HIS A 327 -1.88 6.50 -6.39
CA HIS A 327 -1.87 7.43 -5.26
C HIS A 327 -3.23 7.50 -4.57
N VAL A 328 -4.35 7.43 -5.28
CA VAL A 328 -5.70 7.35 -4.67
C VAL A 328 -5.79 6.15 -3.73
N LEU A 329 -5.24 4.99 -4.13
CA LEU A 329 -5.19 3.80 -3.27
C LEU A 329 -4.15 3.93 -2.15
N LEU A 330 -2.88 4.13 -2.48
CA LEU A 330 -1.75 3.99 -1.53
C LEU A 330 -1.54 5.22 -0.65
N LEU A 331 -1.58 6.43 -1.22
CA LEU A 331 -1.46 7.67 -0.46
C LEU A 331 -2.82 8.08 0.13
N GLY A 332 -3.90 7.82 -0.61
CA GLY A 332 -5.27 8.10 -0.18
C GLY A 332 -5.81 7.08 0.81
N ALA A 333 -6.52 6.08 0.30
CA ALA A 333 -7.24 5.12 1.12
C ALA A 333 -6.34 4.41 2.16
N PHE A 334 -5.17 3.94 1.73
CA PHE A 334 -4.27 3.17 2.56
C PHE A 334 -3.64 4.01 3.67
N THR A 335 -2.92 5.08 3.32
CA THR A 335 -2.22 5.91 4.31
C THR A 335 -3.18 6.58 5.28
N LEU A 336 -4.37 7.01 4.84
CA LEU A 336 -5.39 7.54 5.75
C LEU A 336 -5.98 6.46 6.66
N THR A 337 -6.15 5.22 6.20
CA THR A 337 -6.58 4.12 7.08
C THR A 337 -5.53 3.82 8.14
N MET A 338 -4.26 3.72 7.74
CA MET A 338 -3.14 3.44 8.64
C MET A 338 -2.94 4.54 9.70
N THR A 339 -2.89 5.80 9.27
CA THR A 339 -2.71 6.95 10.17
C THR A 339 -3.96 7.21 11.01
N GLY A 340 -5.16 6.94 10.47
CA GLY A 340 -6.41 6.96 11.23
C GLY A 340 -6.43 5.90 12.33
N TRP A 341 -5.94 4.69 12.03
CA TRP A 341 -5.79 3.63 13.04
C TRP A 341 -4.81 4.03 14.15
N LEU A 342 -3.64 4.56 13.80
CA LEU A 342 -2.68 5.08 14.78
C LEU A 342 -3.28 6.23 15.60
N SER A 343 -4.04 7.13 14.98
CA SER A 343 -4.68 8.27 15.64
C SER A 343 -5.66 7.84 16.71
N VAL A 344 -6.55 6.91 16.36
CA VAL A 344 -7.57 6.40 17.28
C VAL A 344 -6.90 5.61 18.41
N LYS A 345 -5.86 4.84 18.11
CA LYS A 345 -5.14 4.06 19.11
C LYS A 345 -4.36 4.93 20.11
N ALA A 346 -3.80 6.04 19.67
CA ALA A 346 -3.04 6.97 20.50
C ALA A 346 -3.90 8.13 21.05
N SER A 347 -5.22 8.11 20.82
CA SER A 347 -6.16 9.16 21.26
C SER A 347 -5.70 10.58 20.89
N ILE A 348 -5.15 10.76 19.68
CA ILE A 348 -4.64 12.08 19.27
C ILE A 348 -5.78 13.02 18.87
N PRO A 349 -5.62 14.35 19.03
CA PRO A 349 -6.61 15.31 18.57
C PRO A 349 -6.88 15.19 17.06
N GLY A 350 -8.15 15.23 16.67
CA GLY A 350 -8.58 15.00 15.29
C GLY A 350 -7.93 15.93 14.25
N ARG A 351 -7.51 17.15 14.65
CA ARG A 351 -6.83 18.11 13.77
C ARG A 351 -5.56 17.57 13.10
N TYR A 352 -4.80 16.68 13.78
CA TYR A 352 -3.58 16.12 13.20
C TYR A 352 -3.90 15.14 12.07
N PHE A 353 -4.94 14.33 12.26
CA PHE A 353 -5.44 13.45 11.21
C PHE A 353 -6.07 14.24 10.06
N SER A 354 -6.89 15.26 10.35
CA SER A 354 -7.46 16.12 9.33
C SER A 354 -6.39 16.85 8.52
N GLY A 355 -5.27 17.26 9.15
CA GLY A 355 -4.12 17.82 8.46
C GLY A 355 -3.54 16.83 7.43
N ILE A 356 -3.38 15.56 7.80
CA ILE A 356 -2.94 14.52 6.84
C ILE A 356 -3.96 14.37 5.71
N ALA A 357 -5.26 14.26 6.02
CA ALA A 357 -6.30 14.14 5.00
C ALA A 357 -6.27 15.31 4.00
N VAL A 358 -6.16 16.55 4.48
CA VAL A 358 -6.06 17.74 3.62
C VAL A 358 -4.80 17.70 2.75
N THR A 359 -3.64 17.40 3.33
CA THR A 359 -2.38 17.35 2.54
C THR A 359 -2.36 16.23 1.50
N VAL A 360 -2.95 15.07 1.83
CA VAL A 360 -3.17 13.98 0.88
C VAL A 360 -4.10 14.41 -0.25
N LEU A 361 -5.22 15.07 0.06
CA LEU A 361 -6.15 15.56 -0.96
C LEU A 361 -5.51 16.62 -1.85
N LEU A 362 -4.76 17.58 -1.29
CA LEU A 362 -4.00 18.56 -2.07
C LEU A 362 -2.99 17.88 -2.99
N MET A 363 -2.29 16.85 -2.50
CA MET A 363 -1.38 16.07 -3.32
C MET A 363 -2.12 15.36 -4.46
N LEU A 364 -3.26 14.69 -4.19
CA LEU A 364 -4.07 14.03 -5.21
C LEU A 364 -4.62 15.03 -6.24
N LEU A 365 -5.13 16.17 -5.79
CA LEU A 365 -5.62 17.24 -6.67
C LEU A 365 -4.50 17.80 -7.55
N SER A 366 -3.27 17.92 -7.04
CA SER A 366 -2.12 18.36 -7.86
C SER A 366 -1.69 17.36 -8.93
N LEU A 367 -2.11 16.09 -8.82
CA LEU A 367 -1.85 15.08 -9.85
C LEU A 367 -2.91 15.08 -10.95
N LEU A 368 -4.12 15.58 -10.70
CA LEU A 368 -5.18 15.62 -11.71
C LEU A 368 -4.75 16.38 -12.98
N PRO A 369 -4.09 17.55 -12.90
CA PRO A 369 -3.66 18.28 -14.09
C PRO A 369 -2.57 17.59 -14.91
N LEU A 370 -1.92 16.56 -14.37
CA LEU A 370 -0.97 15.73 -15.12
C LEU A 370 -1.66 14.66 -15.97
N THR A 371 -2.95 14.38 -15.73
CA THR A 371 -3.70 13.33 -16.43
C THR A 371 -4.36 13.84 -17.70
N SER A 372 -4.69 12.93 -18.60
CA SER A 372 -5.44 13.18 -19.84
C SER A 372 -6.85 13.72 -19.63
N PHE A 373 -7.40 13.62 -18.41
CA PHE A 373 -8.70 14.21 -18.06
C PHE A 373 -8.65 15.72 -17.87
N TRP A 374 -7.46 16.31 -17.70
CA TRP A 374 -7.34 17.74 -17.52
C TRP A 374 -7.38 18.50 -18.85
N PRO A 375 -8.15 19.60 -18.96
CA PRO A 375 -8.22 20.38 -20.18
C PRO A 375 -6.83 20.92 -20.59
N VAL A 376 -6.36 20.56 -21.79
CA VAL A 376 -5.06 20.99 -22.33
C VAL A 376 -4.90 22.51 -22.33
N ARG A 377 -6.00 23.26 -22.51
CA ARG A 377 -6.02 24.75 -22.47
C ARG A 377 -5.65 25.32 -21.10
N TRP A 378 -5.78 24.53 -20.04
CA TRP A 378 -5.43 24.91 -18.68
C TRP A 378 -4.12 24.26 -18.22
N SER A 379 -3.52 23.39 -19.04
CA SER A 379 -2.22 22.79 -18.77
C SER A 379 -1.08 23.76 -19.04
N GLY A 380 -0.01 23.65 -18.27
CA GLY A 380 1.23 24.41 -18.46
C GLY A 380 2.33 23.96 -17.50
N PRO A 381 3.51 24.58 -17.56
CA PRO A 381 4.63 24.22 -16.66
C PRO A 381 4.26 24.27 -15.17
N TRP A 382 3.32 25.15 -14.79
CA TRP A 382 2.79 25.31 -13.44
C TRP A 382 2.35 23.99 -12.80
N VAL A 383 1.86 23.03 -13.60
CA VAL A 383 1.38 21.73 -13.10
C VAL A 383 2.51 20.96 -12.41
N PHE A 384 3.72 20.95 -12.98
CA PHE A 384 4.86 20.26 -12.39
C PHE A 384 5.34 20.95 -11.11
N TYR A 385 5.32 22.29 -11.08
CA TYR A 385 5.62 23.06 -9.86
C TYR A 385 4.59 22.82 -8.76
N ALA A 386 3.30 22.78 -9.09
CA ALA A 386 2.23 22.48 -8.15
C ALA A 386 2.41 21.08 -7.55
N ALA A 387 2.65 20.07 -8.39
CA ALA A 387 2.90 18.69 -7.94
C ALA A 387 4.17 18.58 -7.07
N ALA A 388 5.23 19.33 -7.38
CA ALA A 388 6.44 19.36 -6.56
C ALA A 388 6.19 20.04 -5.20
N ALA A 389 5.50 21.18 -5.18
CA ALA A 389 5.21 21.92 -3.96
C ALA A 389 4.31 21.12 -2.98
N THR A 390 3.29 20.44 -3.49
CA THR A 390 2.39 19.62 -2.67
C THR A 390 3.01 18.32 -2.18
N ALA A 391 4.04 17.80 -2.84
CA ALA A 391 4.67 16.51 -2.49
C ALA A 391 5.35 16.49 -1.12
N LEU A 392 5.76 17.64 -0.60
CA LEU A 392 6.34 17.76 0.74
C LEU A 392 5.26 17.66 1.85
N LEU A 393 4.02 18.05 1.55
CA LEU A 393 2.98 18.27 2.57
C LEU A 393 2.60 16.99 3.34
N PRO A 394 2.39 15.82 2.69
CA PRO A 394 2.07 14.59 3.44
C PRO A 394 3.19 14.17 4.40
N ALA A 395 4.46 14.37 4.03
CA ALA A 395 5.59 14.03 4.88
C ALA A 395 5.60 14.88 6.16
N LEU A 396 5.37 16.19 6.02
CA LEU A 396 5.29 17.11 7.15
C LEU A 396 4.09 16.81 8.06
N ALA A 397 2.92 16.56 7.48
CA ALA A 397 1.71 16.26 8.25
C ALA A 397 1.82 14.95 9.04
N VAL A 398 2.38 13.90 8.43
CA VAL A 398 2.64 12.62 9.13
C VAL A 398 3.72 12.79 10.18
N THR A 399 4.77 13.58 9.94
CA THR A 399 5.79 13.90 10.95
C THR A 399 5.19 14.60 12.16
N ALA A 400 4.34 15.62 11.94
CA ALA A 400 3.66 16.34 13.01
C ALA A 400 2.73 15.42 13.83
N GLN A 401 1.97 14.55 13.16
CA GLN A 401 1.17 13.52 13.81
C GLN A 401 2.04 12.58 14.65
N TRP A 402 3.13 12.09 14.09
CA TRP A 402 4.04 11.15 14.74
C TRP A 402 4.68 11.74 16.00
N ILE A 403 5.19 12.98 15.92
CA ILE A 403 5.72 13.72 17.07
C ILE A 403 4.64 13.84 18.16
N LYS A 404 3.39 14.15 17.78
CA LYS A 404 2.30 14.27 18.75
C LYS A 404 1.98 12.94 19.44
N ILE A 405 1.99 11.83 18.71
CA ILE A 405 1.84 10.48 19.29
C ILE A 405 2.94 10.25 20.34
N ILE A 406 4.20 10.51 20.01
CA ILE A 406 5.33 10.35 20.94
C ILE A 406 5.16 11.23 22.19
N GLN A 407 4.69 12.48 22.04
CA GLN A 407 4.46 13.37 23.17
C GLN A 407 3.38 12.86 24.12
N ILE A 408 2.24 12.39 23.59
CA ILE A 408 1.14 11.83 24.40
C ILE A 408 1.62 10.55 25.11
N GLU A 409 2.41 9.74 24.42
CA GLU A 409 2.97 8.51 25.00
C GLU A 409 3.96 8.76 26.14
N LYS A 410 4.73 9.86 26.09
CA LYS A 410 5.67 10.28 27.15
C LYS A 410 4.95 10.95 28.33
N ASN A 411 3.91 11.73 28.05
CA ASN A 411 3.14 12.47 29.05
C ASN A 411 1.67 12.02 29.03
N PRO A 412 1.36 10.81 29.53
CA PRO A 412 -0.03 10.33 29.60
C PRO A 412 -0.82 11.28 30.50
N ASN A 413 -1.70 12.06 29.89
CA ASN A 413 -2.50 13.04 30.61
C ASN A 413 -3.55 12.29 31.46
N PRO A 414 -3.60 12.44 32.79
CA PRO A 414 -4.52 11.67 33.65
C PRO A 414 -6.00 11.99 33.39
N HIS A 415 -6.31 13.07 32.66
CA HIS A 415 -7.69 13.57 32.46
C HIS A 415 -8.43 13.06 31.22
N TYR A 416 -7.84 12.17 30.41
CA TYR A 416 -8.50 11.59 29.21
C TYR A 416 -8.90 10.10 29.38
N ASP A 417 -8.74 9.54 30.57
CA ASP A 417 -9.09 8.14 30.91
C ASP A 417 -10.48 8.01 31.60
N ALA A 418 -11.38 9.00 31.46
CA ALA A 418 -12.74 8.98 32.02
C ALA A 418 -13.81 8.66 30.97
#